data_AF-A0A0N8S495-F1
#
_entry.id   AF-A0A0N8S495-F1
#
_cell.length_a   1.000
_cell.length_b   1.000
_cell.length_c   1.000
_cell.angle_alpha   90.00
_cell.angle_beta   90.00
_cell.angle_gamma   90.00
#
_symmetry.space_group_name_H-M   'P 1'
#
loop_
_entity.id
_entity.type
_entity.pdbx_description
1 polymer ?
#
loop_
_entity_poly.entity_id
_entity_poly.type
_entity_poly.pdbx_seq_one_letter_code
_entity_poly.pdbx_strand_id
1 'polypeptide(L)'
;MLKPKAGGIAFVLDAMGEQLESIINVTIHYPGGQPGYWDLLCGNVREVVAHFEEIKIPQQFLGKNYDQDGEYRLEFQQWINALWEEKDGLLDRLHEQYPAQHG
;
A
#
# COMPACT_ATOMS: atom_id res chain seq x y z
N MET A 1 -5.53 12.62 -1.05
CA MET A 1 -4.20 12.13 -0.64
C MET A 1 -4.35 11.30 0.62
N LEU A 2 -4.12 9.99 0.49
CA LEU A 2 -3.99 9.12 1.65
C LEU A 2 -2.79 9.59 2.46
N LYS A 3 -2.96 9.81 3.78
CA LYS A 3 -1.82 10.13 4.63
C LYS A 3 -0.87 8.93 4.63
N PRO A 4 0.43 9.12 4.32
CA PRO A 4 1.39 8.03 4.43
C PRO A 4 1.35 7.47 5.85
N LYS A 5 0.95 6.21 6.02
CA LYS A 5 1.17 5.48 7.28
C LYS A 5 2.62 5.03 7.35
N ALA A 6 3.55 5.98 7.22
CA ALA A 6 4.99 5.73 7.18
C ALA A 6 5.49 5.01 8.44
N GLY A 7 4.82 5.21 9.58
CA GLY A 7 5.19 4.57 10.85
C GLY A 7 5.06 3.04 10.86
N GLY A 8 4.09 2.47 10.15
CA GLY A 8 3.90 1.01 10.12
C GLY A 8 4.96 0.30 9.27
N ILE A 9 5.30 0.90 8.12
CA ILE A 9 6.32 0.37 7.22
C ILE A 9 7.71 0.48 7.87
N ALA A 10 8.02 1.61 8.53
CA ALA A 10 9.28 1.78 9.25
C ALA A 10 9.51 0.71 10.33
N PHE A 11 8.46 0.30 11.05
CA PHE A 11 8.55 -0.75 12.07
C PHE A 11 8.84 -2.14 11.47
N VAL A 12 8.20 -2.49 10.36
CA VAL A 12 8.43 -3.78 9.68
C VAL A 12 9.86 -3.84 9.14
N LEU A 13 10.37 -2.74 8.60
CA LEU A 13 11.76 -2.65 8.13
C LEU A 13 12.77 -2.82 9.26
N ASP A 14 12.53 -2.18 10.40
CA ASP A 14 13.36 -2.33 11.59
C ASP A 14 13.37 -3.78 12.09
N ALA A 15 12.20 -4.43 12.10
CA ALA A 15 12.05 -5.80 12.55
C ALA A 15 12.61 -6.85 11.57
N MET A 16 12.51 -6.62 10.26
CA MET A 16 12.90 -7.59 9.21
C MET A 16 14.28 -7.33 8.61
N GLY A 17 14.86 -6.14 8.80
CA GLY A 17 16.21 -5.79 8.35
C GLY A 17 16.49 -6.19 6.90
N GLU A 18 17.53 -6.99 6.70
CA GLU A 18 18.01 -7.44 5.38
C GLU A 18 17.15 -8.54 4.73
N GLN A 19 16.12 -9.06 5.41
CA GLN A 19 15.32 -10.20 4.94
C GLN A 19 14.09 -9.80 4.11
N LEU A 20 13.88 -8.51 3.88
CA LEU A 20 12.78 -8.04 3.05
C LEU A 20 13.15 -8.16 1.57
N GLU A 21 12.57 -9.13 0.87
CA GLU A 21 12.84 -9.39 -0.57
C GLU A 21 11.81 -8.73 -1.50
N SER A 22 10.53 -8.73 -1.09
CA SER A 22 9.43 -8.15 -1.86
C SER A 22 8.35 -7.55 -0.95
N ILE A 23 7.60 -6.61 -1.51
CA ILE A 23 6.44 -5.97 -0.89
C ILE A 23 5.22 -6.35 -1.70
N ILE A 24 4.17 -6.82 -1.02
CA ILE A 24 2.86 -7.01 -1.64
C ILE A 24 2.05 -5.73 -1.48
N ASN A 25 1.89 -4.99 -2.57
CA ASN A 25 1.06 -3.81 -2.65
C ASN A 25 -0.38 -4.23 -2.95
N VAL A 26 -1.27 -4.01 -1.99
CA VAL A 26 -2.70 -4.35 -2.11
C VAL A 26 -3.52 -3.07 -2.10
N THR A 27 -4.28 -2.86 -3.17
CA THR A 27 -5.24 -1.75 -3.30
C THR A 27 -6.64 -2.32 -3.36
N ILE A 28 -7.51 -1.91 -2.45
CA ILE A 28 -8.90 -2.38 -2.39
C ILE A 28 -9.81 -1.18 -2.61
N HIS A 29 -10.59 -1.24 -3.67
CA HIS A 29 -11.64 -0.28 -3.99
C HIS A 29 -13.01 -0.92 -3.78
N TYR A 30 -13.91 -0.17 -3.14
CA TYR A 30 -15.29 -0.56 -2.90
C TYR A 30 -16.21 0.37 -3.70
N PRO A 31 -16.66 -0.04 -4.90
CA PRO A 31 -17.52 0.80 -5.75
C PRO A 31 -18.86 1.14 -5.10
N GLY A 32 -19.35 0.28 -4.20
CA GLY A 32 -20.58 0.52 -3.42
C GLY A 32 -20.42 1.47 -2.24
N GLY A 33 -19.26 2.12 -2.09
CA GLY A 33 -18.91 2.91 -0.91
C GLY A 33 -18.27 2.08 0.20
N GLN A 34 -17.93 2.73 1.31
CA GLN A 34 -17.27 2.07 2.44
C GLN A 34 -18.26 1.12 3.15
N PRO A 35 -18.07 -0.21 3.08
CA PRO A 35 -18.97 -1.12 3.77
C PRO A 35 -18.85 -0.92 5.29
N GLY A 36 -19.99 -0.95 5.99
CA GLY A 36 -19.98 -0.96 7.45
C GLY A 36 -19.32 -2.24 7.98
N TYR A 37 -18.90 -2.22 9.25
CA TYR A 37 -18.35 -3.41 9.91
C TYR A 37 -19.27 -4.63 9.81
N TRP A 38 -20.58 -4.42 9.99
CA TRP A 38 -21.58 -5.47 9.84
C TRP A 38 -21.80 -5.92 8.40
N ASP A 39 -21.65 -5.03 7.41
CA ASP A 39 -21.78 -5.41 6.00
C ASP A 39 -20.65 -6.34 5.55
N LEU A 40 -19.44 -6.12 6.05
CA LEU A 40 -18.30 -7.02 5.85
C LEU A 40 -18.54 -8.39 6.48
N LEU A 41 -19.01 -8.44 7.73
CA LEU A 41 -19.25 -9.70 8.44
C LEU A 41 -20.42 -10.51 7.88
N CYS A 42 -21.45 -9.84 7.37
CA CYS A 42 -22.63 -10.47 6.79
C CYS A 42 -22.49 -10.80 5.30
N GLY A 43 -21.36 -10.45 4.66
CA GLY A 43 -21.15 -10.67 3.22
C GLY A 43 -21.98 -9.74 2.32
N ASN A 44 -22.49 -8.62 2.85
CA ASN A 44 -23.27 -7.62 2.13
C ASN A 44 -22.41 -6.68 1.26
N VAL A 45 -21.17 -7.05 0.99
CA VAL A 45 -20.30 -6.31 0.08
C VAL A 45 -20.60 -6.77 -1.34
N ARG A 46 -21.38 -5.95 -2.08
CA ARG A 46 -21.87 -6.30 -3.43
C ARG A 46 -20.74 -6.45 -4.45
N GLU A 47 -19.70 -5.63 -4.35
CA GLU A 47 -18.59 -5.62 -5.29
C GLU A 47 -17.31 -5.16 -4.58
N VAL A 48 -16.22 -5.87 -4.83
CA VAL A 48 -14.88 -5.54 -4.33
C VAL A 48 -13.90 -5.64 -5.48
N VAL A 49 -13.18 -4.55 -5.74
CA VAL A 49 -12.10 -4.53 -6.72
C VAL A 49 -10.79 -4.53 -5.96
N ALA A 50 -10.11 -5.67 -5.96
CA ALA A 50 -8.80 -5.82 -5.34
C ALA A 50 -7.71 -5.90 -6.41
N HIS A 51 -6.74 -5.00 -6.32
CA HIS A 51 -5.55 -4.99 -7.14
C HIS A 51 -4.35 -5.43 -6.28
N PHE A 52 -3.64 -6.44 -6.76
CA PHE A 52 -2.46 -7.00 -6.12
C PHE A 52 -1.27 -6.80 -7.05
N GLU A 53 -0.19 -6.27 -6.49
CA GLU A 53 1.07 -6.07 -7.17
C GLU A 53 2.20 -6.53 -6.27
N GLU A 54 3.06 -7.40 -6.79
CA GLU A 54 4.29 -7.78 -6.13
C GLU A 54 5.40 -6.83 -6.57
N ILE A 55 5.91 -6.04 -5.64
CA ILE A 55 6.99 -5.09 -5.86
C ILE A 55 8.26 -5.70 -5.32
N LYS A 56 9.18 -6.05 -6.22
CA LYS A 56 10.52 -6.49 -5.83
C LYS A 56 11.29 -5.32 -5.26
N ILE A 57 11.96 -5.54 -4.14
CA ILE A 57 12.78 -4.50 -3.53
C ILE A 57 14.05 -4.32 -4.37
N PRO A 58 14.35 -3.09 -4.82
CA PRO A 58 15.59 -2.80 -5.53
C PRO A 58 16.82 -3.28 -4.76
N GLN A 59 17.79 -3.85 -5.47
CA GLN A 59 18.97 -4.45 -4.85
C GLN A 59 19.79 -3.45 -4.02
N GLN A 60 19.69 -2.14 -4.33
CA GLN A 60 20.31 -1.06 -3.56
C GLN A 60 19.78 -0.93 -2.12
N PHE A 61 18.61 -1.52 -1.84
CA PHE A 61 17.96 -1.54 -0.52
C PHE A 61 18.08 -2.91 0.17
N LEU A 62 18.59 -3.93 -0.52
CA LEU A 62 18.83 -5.27 0.04
C LEU A 62 20.16 -5.27 0.83
N GLY A 63 20.17 -5.89 2.01
CA GLY A 63 21.41 -6.05 2.79
C GLY A 63 21.94 -4.77 3.43
N LYS A 64 21.10 -3.74 3.59
CA LYS A 64 21.47 -2.48 4.26
C LYS A 64 20.78 -2.37 5.63
N ASN A 65 21.52 -1.83 6.60
CA ASN A 65 21.02 -1.64 7.95
C ASN A 65 20.24 -0.32 8.05
N TYR A 66 18.91 -0.41 8.06
CA TYR A 66 17.99 0.74 8.13
C TYR A 66 18.23 1.64 9.35
N ASP A 67 18.68 1.05 10.45
CA ASP A 67 18.81 1.72 11.73
C ASP A 67 20.15 2.46 11.88
N GLN A 68 21.18 2.00 11.14
CA GLN A 68 22.53 2.54 11.21
C GLN A 68 22.90 3.45 10.03
N ASP A 69 22.12 3.42 8.94
CA ASP A 69 22.35 4.21 7.73
C ASP A 69 21.22 5.21 7.49
N GLY A 70 21.46 6.46 7.90
CA GLY A 70 20.49 7.55 7.77
C GLY A 70 20.22 7.98 6.32
N GLU A 71 21.20 7.84 5.42
CA GLU A 71 21.01 8.14 4.00
C GLU A 71 20.14 7.08 3.34
N TYR A 72 20.42 5.80 3.60
CA TYR A 72 19.57 4.70 3.15
C TYR A 72 18.13 4.85 3.65
N ARG A 73 17.94 5.21 4.92
CA ARG A 73 16.62 5.46 5.50
C ARG A 73 15.85 6.54 4.74
N LEU A 74 16.53 7.61 4.32
CA LEU A 74 15.89 8.69 3.56
C LEU A 74 15.52 8.22 2.15
N GLU A 75 16.43 7.55 1.44
CA GLU A 75 16.17 7.01 0.10
C GLU A 75 15.00 6.01 0.09
N PHE A 76 14.95 5.12 1.08
CA PHE A 76 13.87 4.16 1.23
C PHE A 76 12.53 4.85 1.50
N GLN A 77 12.50 5.87 2.36
CA GLN A 77 11.29 6.66 2.63
C GLN A 77 10.79 7.37 1.38
N GLN A 78 11.70 7.95 0.58
CA GLN A 78 11.35 8.56 -0.70
C GLN A 78 10.76 7.53 -1.67
N TRP A 79 11.34 6.34 -1.75
CA TRP A 79 10.83 5.26 -2.58
C TRP A 79 9.41 4.82 -2.15
N ILE A 80 9.17 4.61 -0.85
CA ILE A 80 7.83 4.28 -0.34
C ILE A 80 6.82 5.39 -0.63
N ASN A 81 7.22 6.66 -0.50
CA ASN A 81 6.34 7.78 -0.81
C ASN A 81 5.94 7.79 -2.29
N ALA A 82 6.87 7.49 -3.21
CA ALA A 82 6.57 7.37 -4.63
C ALA A 82 5.56 6.24 -4.91
N LEU A 83 5.73 5.07 -4.27
CA LEU A 83 4.75 3.97 -4.37
C LEU A 83 3.36 4.38 -3.87
N TRP A 84 3.29 5.26 -2.87
CA TRP A 84 2.02 5.83 -2.40
C TRP A 84 1.37 6.79 -3.39
N GLU A 85 2.15 7.65 -4.03
CA GLU A 85 1.63 8.53 -5.09
C GLU A 85 1.10 7.72 -6.28
N GLU A 86 1.81 6.67 -6.69
CA GLU A 86 1.34 5.75 -7.72
C GLU A 86 0.02 5.07 -7.34
N LYS A 87 -0.11 4.65 -6.07
CA LYS A 87 -1.33 4.02 -5.56
C LYS A 87 -2.51 4.98 -5.49
N ASP A 88 -2.27 6.24 -5.11
CA ASP A 88 -3.30 7.29 -5.17
C ASP A 88 -3.80 7.45 -6.62
N GLY A 89 -2.89 7.50 -7.60
CA GLY A 89 -3.26 7.54 -9.02
C GLY A 89 -3.98 6.28 -9.52
N LEU A 90 -3.64 5.10 -9.00
CA LEU A 90 -4.38 3.86 -9.27
C LEU A 90 -5.80 3.94 -8.71
N LEU A 91 -5.98 4.45 -7.48
CA LEU A 91 -7.30 4.63 -6.90
C LEU A 91 -8.16 5.60 -7.71
N ASP A 92 -7.58 6.69 -8.22
CA ASP A 92 -8.30 7.61 -9.10
C ASP A 92 -8.80 6.91 -10.36
N ARG A 93 -7.94 6.10 -11.02
CA ARG A 93 -8.36 5.29 -12.18
C ARG A 93 -9.42 4.25 -11.83
N LEU A 94 -9.31 3.61 -10.66
CA LEU A 94 -10.31 2.64 -10.20
C LEU A 94 -11.66 3.31 -9.92
N HIS A 95 -11.67 4.55 -9.41
CA HIS A 95 -12.91 5.33 -9.27
C HIS A 95 -13.54 5.68 -10.63
N GLU A 96 -12.73 5.99 -11.64
CA GLU A 96 -13.23 6.25 -13.00
C GLU A 96 -13.76 4.97 -13.67
N GLN A 97 -13.07 3.85 -13.51
CA GLN A 97 -13.41 2.57 -14.12
C GLN A 97 -14.59 1.88 -13.43
N TYR A 98 -14.72 2.05 -12.12
CA TYR A 98 -15.79 1.51 -11.28
C TYR A 98 -16.47 2.66 -10.52
N PRO A 99 -17.30 3.48 -11.21
CA PRO A 99 -17.96 4.61 -10.60
C PRO A 99 -18.90 4.17 -9.48
N ALA A 100 -19.10 5.07 -8.50
CA ALA A 100 -19.93 4.79 -7.34
C ALA A 100 -21.36 4.41 -7.76
N GLN A 101 -21.73 3.15 -7.53
CA GLN A 101 -23.08 2.66 -7.80
C GLN A 101 -24.00 3.18 -6.68
N HIS A 102 -24.63 4.33 -6.91
CA HIS A 102 -25.70 4.85 -6.07
C HIS A 102 -26.95 3.99 -6.31
N GLY A 103 -27.09 2.94 -5.50
CA GLY A 103 -28.32 2.15 -5.40
C GLY A 103 -29.26 2.73 -4.36
#